data_AF-A0A3N4K736-F1
#
_entry.id   AF-A0A3N4K736-F1
#
_cell.length_a   1.000
_cell.length_b   1.000
_cell.length_c   1.000
_cell.angle_alpha   90.00
_cell.angle_beta   90.00
_cell.angle_gamma   90.00
#
_symmetry.space_group_name_H-M   'P 1'
#
loop_
_entity.id
_entity.type
_entity.pdbx_description
1 polymer ?
#
loop_
_entity_poly.entity_id
_entity_poly.type
_entity_poly.pdbx_seq_one_letter_code
_entity_poly.pdbx_strand_id
1 'polypeptide(L)'
;MYRSFVIDTLKIEAERDDHILAYFYCDYKEPKRRAPAPILNAILKQFCIKLPPDQNKIPKGILGEYSKREDQGHVSGALNTNECKTLLVDLSNYYLKTTIIIDALDECLYNTRNGLFNALKYIISHSQSKVKISITSR
;
A
#
# COMPACT_ATOMS: atom_id res chain seq x y z
N MET A 1 8.70 10.36 -16.93
CA MET A 1 7.33 10.20 -16.40
C MET A 1 6.78 8.89 -16.95
N TYR A 2 6.79 7.81 -16.16
CA TYR A 2 6.24 6.52 -16.61
C TYR A 2 4.71 6.63 -16.63
N ARG A 3 4.12 6.67 -17.82
CA ARG A 3 2.68 6.54 -18.04
C ARG A 3 2.37 5.08 -18.33
N SER A 4 1.58 4.44 -17.48
CA SER A 4 1.06 3.11 -17.72
C SER A 4 -0.41 3.21 -18.09
N PHE A 5 -0.75 2.84 -19.32
CA PHE A 5 -2.13 2.82 -19.82
C PHE A 5 -3.05 1.98 -18.92
N VAL A 6 -2.52 0.89 -18.36
CA VAL A 6 -3.26 0.03 -17.42
C VAL A 6 -3.62 0.78 -16.14
N ILE A 7 -2.69 1.56 -15.60
CA ILE A 7 -2.95 2.34 -14.38
C ILE A 7 -3.93 3.48 -14.66
N ASP A 8 -3.77 4.17 -15.79
CA ASP A 8 -4.65 5.28 -16.14
C ASP A 8 -6.10 4.78 -16.39
N THR A 9 -6.26 3.61 -17.02
CA THR A 9 -7.57 2.97 -17.20
C THR A 9 -8.19 2.56 -15.86
N LEU A 10 -7.42 1.88 -15.00
CA LEU A 10 -7.93 1.42 -13.70
C LEU A 10 -8.23 2.58 -12.73
N LYS A 11 -7.56 3.74 -12.88
CA LYS A 11 -7.89 4.94 -12.10
C LYS A 11 -9.29 5.44 -12.42
N ILE A 12 -9.66 5.49 -13.69
CA ILE A 12 -10.99 5.93 -14.14
C ILE A 12 -12.07 4.97 -13.63
N GLU A 13 -11.80 3.66 -13.59
CA GLU A 13 -12.72 2.67 -13.01
C GLU A 13 -12.86 2.84 -11.49
N ALA A 14 -11.74 3.10 -10.79
CA ALA A 14 -11.73 3.27 -9.34
C ALA A 14 -12.45 4.54 -8.85
N GLU A 15 -12.63 5.54 -9.70
CA GLU A 15 -13.39 6.76 -9.35
C GLU A 15 -14.91 6.58 -9.40
N ARG A 16 -15.40 5.47 -9.96
CA ARG A 16 -16.84 5.22 -10.18
C ARG A 16 -17.46 4.29 -9.14
N ASP A 17 -16.67 3.43 -8.54
CA ASP A 17 -17.08 2.48 -7.50
C ASP A 17 -16.30 2.77 -6.21
N ASP A 18 -16.80 2.38 -5.03
CA ASP A 18 -16.05 2.42 -3.74
C ASP A 18 -14.85 1.44 -3.76
N HIS A 19 -13.92 1.70 -4.68
CA HIS A 19 -12.82 0.86 -5.07
C HIS A 19 -11.52 1.67 -4.96
N ILE A 20 -10.56 1.16 -4.20
CA ILE A 20 -9.24 1.77 -4.20
C ILE A 20 -8.29 1.07 -5.16
N LEU A 21 -7.63 1.89 -5.98
CA LEU A 21 -6.43 1.52 -6.72
C LEU A 21 -5.18 2.18 -6.09
N ALA A 22 -4.21 1.36 -5.73
CA ALA A 22 -2.86 1.77 -5.35
C ALA A 22 -1.82 1.10 -6.25
N TYR A 23 -0.72 1.79 -6.51
CA TYR A 23 0.34 1.24 -7.35
C TYR A 23 1.74 1.68 -6.93
N PHE A 24 2.74 0.86 -7.26
CA PHE A 24 4.13 1.15 -7.03
C PHE A 24 4.99 0.64 -8.19
N TYR A 25 5.94 1.46 -8.62
CA TYR A 25 6.94 1.08 -9.62
C TYR A 25 8.27 0.89 -8.90
N CYS A 26 8.76 -0.35 -8.88
CA CYS A 26 10.11 -0.65 -8.45
C CYS A 26 11.09 0.00 -9.42
N ASP A 27 12.16 0.58 -8.86
CA ASP A 27 13.23 1.20 -9.63
C ASP A 27 14.57 0.81 -8.99
N TYR A 28 15.37 0.01 -9.69
CA TYR A 28 16.68 -0.39 -9.21
C TYR A 28 17.63 0.80 -9.11
N LYS A 29 17.35 1.98 -9.67
CA LYS A 29 18.21 3.17 -9.54
C LYS A 29 17.94 3.94 -8.26
N GLU A 30 16.80 3.71 -7.60
CA GLU A 30 16.43 4.39 -6.36
C GLU A 30 16.55 3.45 -5.15
N PRO A 31 17.60 3.53 -4.31
CA PRO A 31 17.80 2.62 -3.18
C PRO A 31 16.62 2.55 -2.20
N LYS A 32 15.93 3.69 -2.02
CA LYS A 32 14.72 3.78 -1.17
C LYS A 32 13.53 3.01 -1.74
N ARG A 33 13.54 2.58 -3.01
CA ARG A 33 12.46 1.81 -3.64
C ARG A 33 12.71 0.31 -3.71
N ARG A 34 13.85 -0.17 -3.19
CA ARG A 34 14.24 -1.57 -3.32
C ARG A 34 13.92 -2.44 -2.11
N ALA A 35 13.33 -1.88 -1.05
CA ALA A 35 13.02 -2.59 0.20
C ALA A 35 11.50 -2.67 0.45
N PRO A 36 11.01 -3.72 1.15
CA PRO A 36 9.58 -3.94 1.37
C PRO A 36 8.88 -2.80 2.12
N ALA A 37 9.50 -2.29 3.19
CA ALA A 37 8.89 -1.25 4.01
C ALA A 37 8.59 0.03 3.21
N PRO A 38 9.53 0.62 2.44
CA PRO A 38 9.22 1.75 1.56
C PRO A 38 8.12 1.50 0.53
N ILE A 39 8.08 0.31 -0.09
CA ILE A 39 7.04 -0.07 -1.05
C ILE A 39 5.67 -0.03 -0.37
N LEU A 40 5.54 -0.71 0.77
CA LEU A 40 4.29 -0.77 1.52
C LEU A 40 3.89 0.59 2.10
N ASN A 41 4.84 1.41 2.55
CA ASN A 41 4.57 2.78 2.97
C ASN A 41 4.00 3.63 1.83
N ALA A 42 4.57 3.52 0.63
CA ALA A 42 4.07 4.27 -0.53
C ALA A 42 2.66 3.83 -0.95
N ILE A 43 2.36 2.54 -0.84
CA ILE A 43 1.01 2.01 -1.04
C ILE A 43 0.07 2.54 0.05
N LEU A 44 0.45 2.44 1.32
CA LEU A 44 -0.34 2.92 2.45
C LEU A 44 -0.70 4.41 2.33
N LYS A 45 0.27 5.24 1.93
CA LYS A 45 0.02 6.68 1.68
C LYS A 45 -1.07 6.92 0.65
N GLN A 46 -1.13 6.10 -0.41
CA GLN A 46 -2.19 6.22 -1.43
C GLN A 46 -3.57 5.86 -0.84
N PHE A 47 -3.64 4.93 0.11
CA PHE A 47 -4.88 4.63 0.83
C PHE A 47 -5.34 5.83 1.66
N CYS A 48 -4.42 6.46 2.40
CA CYS A 48 -4.76 7.61 3.23
C CYS A 48 -5.26 8.81 2.41
N ILE A 49 -4.63 9.07 1.25
CA ILE A 49 -5.00 10.22 0.39
C ILE A 49 -6.38 10.02 -0.25
N LYS A 50 -6.78 8.78 -0.52
CA LYS A 50 -8.01 8.45 -1.25
C LYS A 50 -9.20 8.09 -0.36
N LEU A 51 -9.10 8.28 0.95
CA LEU A 51 -10.21 8.02 1.87
C LEU A 51 -11.44 8.87 1.47
N PRO A 52 -12.66 8.27 1.43
CA PRO A 52 -13.87 8.99 1.07
C PRO A 52 -14.10 10.21 1.98
N PRO A 53 -14.59 11.35 1.46
CA PRO A 53 -14.83 12.57 2.25
C PRO A 53 -15.81 12.36 3.42
N ASP A 54 -16.81 11.50 3.21
CA ASP A 54 -17.79 11.15 4.25
C ASP A 54 -17.19 10.25 5.35
N GLN A 55 -16.03 9.67 5.08
CA GLN A 55 -15.19 8.94 6.03
C GLN A 55 -14.01 9.80 6.50
N ASN A 56 -14.20 11.11 6.64
CA ASN A 56 -13.25 12.13 7.15
C ASN A 56 -12.63 11.83 8.54
N LYS A 57 -12.90 10.66 9.11
CA LYS A 57 -12.19 10.12 10.26
C LYS A 57 -11.03 9.30 9.73
N ILE A 58 -9.81 9.83 9.93
CA ILE A 58 -8.58 9.04 9.79
C ILE A 58 -8.83 7.69 10.48
N PRO A 59 -8.67 6.55 9.78
CA PRO A 59 -8.95 5.24 10.31
C PRO A 59 -8.31 5.05 11.68
N LYS A 60 -9.08 4.54 12.65
CA LYS A 60 -8.65 4.45 14.06
C LYS A 60 -7.31 3.73 14.21
N GLY A 61 -7.01 2.76 13.33
CA GLY A 61 -5.71 2.09 13.27
C GLY A 61 -4.56 3.07 12.95
N ILE A 62 -4.75 3.99 12.01
CA ILE A 62 -3.76 5.03 11.70
C ILE A 62 -3.65 6.07 12.80
N LEU A 63 -4.78 6.54 13.36
CA LEU A 63 -4.75 7.47 14.49
C LEU A 63 -4.05 6.86 15.70
N GLY A 64 -4.39 5.62 16.07
CA GLY A 64 -3.78 4.93 17.21
C GLY A 64 -2.29 4.69 17.00
N GLU A 65 -1.88 4.37 15.78
CA GLU A 65 -0.47 4.16 15.43
C GLU A 65 0.32 5.47 15.34
N TYR A 66 -0.33 6.58 14.98
CA TYR A 66 0.23 7.92 15.04
C TYR A 66 0.36 8.41 16.50
N SER A 67 -0.69 8.28 17.31
CA SER A 67 -0.69 8.65 18.74
C SER A 67 0.33 7.83 19.55
N LYS A 68 0.45 6.52 19.30
CA LYS A 68 1.51 5.70 19.92
C LYS A 68 2.91 6.25 19.63
N ARG A 69 3.15 6.78 18.42
CA ARG A 69 4.43 7.36 18.04
C ARG A 69 4.64 8.75 18.60
N GLU A 70 3.57 9.53 18.76
CA GLU A 70 3.57 10.80 19.48
C GLU A 70 3.99 10.58 20.95
N ASP A 71 3.38 9.61 21.63
CA ASP A 71 3.72 9.23 23.01
C ASP A 71 5.16 8.68 23.15
N GLN A 72 5.71 8.08 22.09
CA GLN A 72 7.08 7.54 22.05
C GLN A 72 8.13 8.53 21.51
N GLY A 73 7.74 9.79 21.22
CA GLY A 73 8.64 10.83 20.71
C GLY A 73 9.18 10.58 19.28
N HIS A 74 8.58 9.67 18.51
CA HIS A 74 9.03 9.23 17.19
C HIS A 74 8.03 9.56 16.08
N VAL A 75 7.63 10.83 15.99
CA VAL A 75 6.60 11.30 15.03
C VAL A 75 7.01 11.13 13.55
N SER A 76 8.31 11.04 13.24
CA SER A 76 8.84 11.08 11.85
C SER A 76 9.36 9.75 11.28
N GLY A 77 9.27 8.64 12.01
CA GLY A 77 9.77 7.34 11.55
C GLY A 77 8.92 6.72 10.45
N ALA A 78 9.54 6.21 9.39
CA ALA A 78 8.84 5.38 8.41
C ALA A 78 8.37 4.07 9.06
N LEU A 79 7.15 3.64 8.73
CA LEU A 79 6.60 2.39 9.25
C LEU A 79 7.44 1.19 8.78
N ASN A 80 7.59 0.19 9.65
CA ASN A 80 8.18 -1.08 9.24
C ASN A 80 7.16 -1.94 8.46
N THR A 81 7.65 -3.01 7.84
CA THR A 81 6.84 -3.92 7.00
C THR A 81 5.63 -4.49 7.74
N ASN A 82 5.76 -4.83 9.03
CA ASN A 82 4.69 -5.42 9.81
C ASN A 82 3.61 -4.40 10.19
N GLU A 83 4.01 -3.17 10.51
CA GLU A 83 3.06 -2.09 10.78
C GLU A 83 2.28 -1.74 9.52
N CYS A 84 2.97 -1.60 8.38
CA CYS A 84 2.31 -1.30 7.11
C CYS A 84 1.31 -2.37 6.70
N LYS A 85 1.67 -3.67 6.79
CA LYS A 85 0.77 -4.73 6.33
C LYS A 85 -0.51 -4.80 7.18
N THR A 86 -0.41 -4.60 8.50
CA THR A 86 -1.57 -4.59 9.40
C THR A 86 -2.47 -3.40 9.09
N LEU A 87 -1.90 -2.20 8.94
CA LEU A 87 -2.68 -1.03 8.57
C LEU A 87 -3.32 -1.18 7.18
N LEU A 88 -2.63 -1.78 6.21
CA LEU A 88 -3.19 -2.02 4.88
C LEU A 88 -4.39 -2.99 4.92
N VAL A 89 -4.37 -4.00 5.78
CA VAL A 89 -5.54 -4.86 6.02
C VAL A 89 -6.70 -4.03 6.55
N ASP A 90 -6.48 -3.25 7.61
CA ASP A 90 -7.53 -2.41 8.20
C ASP A 90 -8.12 -1.43 7.19
N LEU A 91 -7.26 -0.74 6.43
CA LEU A 91 -7.67 0.24 5.43
C LEU A 91 -8.40 -0.38 4.25
N SER A 92 -8.03 -1.60 3.83
CA SER A 92 -8.69 -2.27 2.72
C SER A 92 -10.18 -2.52 2.97
N ASN A 93 -10.58 -2.66 4.24
CA ASN A 93 -11.96 -2.94 4.63
C ASN A 93 -12.88 -1.71 4.52
N TYR A 94 -12.33 -0.52 4.32
CA TYR A 94 -13.12 0.69 4.06
C TYR A 94 -13.62 0.79 2.61
N TYR A 95 -13.08 -0.05 1.73
CA TYR A 95 -13.44 -0.11 0.32
C TYR A 95 -14.10 -1.45 0.00
N LEU A 96 -15.06 -1.48 -0.91
CA LEU A 96 -15.68 -2.73 -1.38
C LEU A 96 -14.67 -3.64 -2.07
N LYS A 97 -13.68 -3.02 -2.74
CA LYS A 97 -12.62 -3.69 -3.47
C LYS A 97 -11.33 -2.90 -3.36
N THR A 98 -10.22 -3.60 -3.27
CA THR A 98 -8.86 -3.05 -3.30
C THR A 98 -8.07 -3.65 -4.46
N THR A 99 -7.36 -2.83 -5.22
CA THR A 99 -6.42 -3.29 -6.25
C THR A 99 -5.06 -2.65 -6.02
N ILE A 100 -4.04 -3.50 -5.89
CA ILE A 100 -2.64 -3.10 -5.70
C ILE A 100 -1.84 -3.58 -6.91
N ILE A 101 -1.10 -2.66 -7.53
CA ILE A 101 -0.21 -2.97 -8.66
C ILE A 101 1.24 -2.73 -8.25
N ILE A 102 2.10 -3.73 -8.44
CA ILE A 102 3.54 -3.59 -8.22
C ILE A 102 4.24 -3.92 -9.54
N ASP A 103 4.84 -2.91 -10.15
CA ASP A 103 5.52 -3.04 -11.44
C ASP A 103 7.03 -3.20 -11.28
N ALA A 104 7.67 -3.97 -12.17
CA ALA A 104 9.10 -4.25 -12.23
C ALA A 104 9.70 -4.85 -10.94
N LEU A 105 9.03 -5.84 -10.33
CA LEU A 105 9.44 -6.37 -9.02
C LEU A 105 10.85 -7.00 -9.02
N ASP A 106 11.37 -7.42 -10.18
CA ASP A 106 12.74 -7.89 -10.34
C ASP A 106 13.80 -6.85 -9.89
N GLU A 107 13.45 -5.56 -9.93
CA GLU A 107 14.29 -4.45 -9.50
C GLU A 107 14.32 -4.24 -7.96
N CYS A 108 13.51 -5.00 -7.22
CA CYS A 108 13.52 -5.04 -5.75
C CYS A 108 14.63 -5.97 -5.22
N LEU A 109 15.23 -5.61 -4.07
CA LEU A 109 16.33 -6.36 -3.46
C LEU A 109 15.93 -7.82 -3.20
N TYR A 110 16.65 -8.74 -3.86
CA TYR A 110 16.37 -10.17 -3.85
C TYR A 110 16.23 -10.75 -2.44
N ASN A 111 17.16 -10.40 -1.54
CA ASN A 111 17.18 -10.89 -0.15
C ASN A 111 15.97 -10.46 0.69
N THR A 112 15.28 -9.38 0.32
CA THR A 112 14.12 -8.86 1.07
C THR A 112 12.78 -9.15 0.40
N ARG A 113 12.79 -9.67 -0.83
CA ARG A 113 11.60 -9.94 -1.64
C ARG A 113 10.62 -10.90 -0.97
N ASN A 114 11.13 -11.90 -0.26
CA ASN A 114 10.29 -12.82 0.52
C ASN A 114 9.47 -12.10 1.61
N GLY A 115 10.06 -11.08 2.26
CA GLY A 115 9.35 -10.26 3.24
C GLY A 115 8.19 -9.49 2.61
N LEU A 116 8.37 -8.97 1.39
CA LEU A 116 7.30 -8.32 0.64
C LEU A 116 6.20 -9.32 0.26
N PHE A 117 6.54 -10.48 -0.30
CA PHE A 117 5.54 -11.49 -0.65
C PHE A 117 4.75 -11.97 0.57
N ASN A 118 5.40 -12.18 1.71
CA ASN A 118 4.73 -12.55 2.95
C ASN A 118 3.74 -11.46 3.40
N ALA A 119 4.13 -10.18 3.28
CA ALA A 119 3.24 -9.07 3.59
C ALA A 119 2.04 -9.00 2.62
N LEU A 120 2.26 -9.16 1.31
CA LEU A 120 1.19 -9.16 0.31
C LEU A 120 0.22 -10.33 0.50
N LYS A 121 0.73 -11.53 0.75
CA LYS A 121 -0.09 -12.71 1.09
C LYS A 121 -0.92 -12.47 2.34
N TYR A 122 -0.30 -11.89 3.38
CA TYR A 122 -1.00 -11.55 4.62
C TYR A 122 -2.16 -10.58 4.36
N ILE A 123 -1.94 -9.54 3.55
CA ILE A 123 -2.99 -8.58 3.18
C ILE A 123 -4.14 -9.30 2.46
N ILE A 124 -3.85 -10.16 1.48
CA ILE A 124 -4.89 -10.92 0.77
C ILE A 124 -5.69 -11.83 1.71
N SER A 125 -5.03 -12.52 2.65
CA SER A 125 -5.69 -13.54 3.48
C SER A 125 -6.41 -12.98 4.71
N HIS A 126 -6.08 -11.77 5.16
CA HIS A 126 -6.66 -11.18 6.38
C HIS A 126 -7.61 -10.01 6.12
N SER A 127 -7.70 -9.53 4.86
CA SER A 127 -8.68 -8.51 4.49
C SER A 127 -10.07 -9.15 4.34
N GLN A 128 -11.09 -8.48 4.87
CA GLN A 128 -12.48 -8.92 4.73
C GLN A 128 -13.04 -8.52 3.36
N SER A 129 -12.54 -7.41 2.79
CA SER A 129 -12.90 -6.95 1.45
C SER A 129 -12.10 -7.68 0.35
N LYS A 130 -12.54 -7.52 -0.90
CA LYS A 130 -11.88 -8.16 -2.04
C LYS A 130 -10.58 -7.45 -2.39
N VAL A 131 -9.44 -8.08 -2.10
CA VAL A 131 -8.11 -7.59 -2.48
C VAL A 131 -7.59 -8.31 -3.72
N LYS A 132 -7.24 -7.55 -4.77
CA LYS A 132 -6.52 -8.05 -5.95
C LYS A 132 -5.13 -7.44 -6.00
N ILE A 133 -4.11 -8.26 -6.14
CA ILE A 133 -2.71 -7.80 -6.29
C ILE A 133 -2.19 -8.28 -7.63
N SER A 134 -1.66 -7.36 -8.44
CA SER A 134 -1.03 -7.66 -9.72
C SER A 134 0.44 -7.27 -9.66
N ILE A 135 1.31 -8.20 -10.04
CA ILE A 135 2.76 -8.04 -9.99
C ILE A 135 3.31 -8.30 -11.39
N THR A 136 4.21 -7.45 -11.85
CA THR A 136 4.98 -7.68 -13.08
C THR A 136 6.47 -7.79 -12.74
N SER A 137 7.21 -8.44 -13.63
CA SER A 137 8.65 -8.65 -13.59
C SER A 137 9.12 -8.85 -15.02
N ARG A 138 10.38 -8.54 -15.30
CA ARG A 138 11.06 -9.04 -16.51
C ARG A 138 11.37 -10.53 -16.39
#